data_AF-Q96UU8-F1
#
_entry.id   AF-Q96UU8-F1
#
_cell.length_a   1.000
_cell.length_b   1.000
_cell.length_c   1.000
_cell.angle_alpha   90.00
_cell.angle_beta   90.00
_cell.angle_gamma   90.00
#
_symmetry.space_group_name_H-M   'P 1'
#
loop_
_entity.id
_entity.type
_entity.pdbx_description
1 polymer ?
#
loop_
_entity_poly.entity_id
_entity_poly.type
_entity_poly.pdbx_seq_one_letter_code
_entity_poly.pdbx_strand_id
1 'polypeptide(L)'
;TQTGAPWGLARVSHRKQLNFGTFNKYLFADEGGEGVDAYVIDTGTNVKHVDFEGRAHWGKTIPLGDEDLDGNGHGTHCSGTVAGKTYGVAKKTKLYAVKVLDSTGHGTNSGVIAGINYVATEAPKRKSQCPKGSVANMSLGGVTSSAVNNAAAALIDAGVFLAVAAGNESEDAKNSSPASGPSVCTVGATESDDTLAEYSNFGSVVDILAPGTDILSTWIGSSSAKNTISGTSMATPHIAGLGAYLLGLGKTQDPEALCAYIASTAQSGKISSVPSGTVNKLAFNGNPSA
;
A
#
# COMPACT_ATOMS: atom_id res chain seq x y z
N THR A 1 16.48 13.22 -3.12
CA THR A 1 16.34 12.52 -4.41
C THR A 1 17.06 11.19 -4.40
N GLN A 2 16.42 10.12 -4.87
CA GLN A 2 17.04 8.81 -5.12
C GLN A 2 17.20 8.61 -6.63
N THR A 3 18.40 8.20 -7.05
CA THR A 3 18.67 7.71 -8.42
C THR A 3 18.61 6.18 -8.46
N GLY A 4 18.26 5.59 -9.61
CA GLY A 4 18.11 4.14 -9.72
C GLY A 4 16.86 3.60 -9.02
N ALA A 5 15.84 4.43 -8.79
CA ALA A 5 14.59 4.04 -8.19
C ALA A 5 13.74 3.18 -9.16
N PRO A 6 12.88 2.28 -8.66
CA PRO A 6 11.83 1.65 -9.47
C PRO A 6 10.93 2.70 -10.14
N TRP A 7 10.40 2.36 -11.30
CA TRP A 7 9.57 3.28 -12.09
C TRP A 7 8.34 3.77 -11.32
N GLY A 8 7.73 2.90 -10.49
CA GLY A 8 6.58 3.26 -9.68
C GLY A 8 6.88 4.40 -8.69
N LEU A 9 8.02 4.34 -8.00
CA LEU A 9 8.48 5.44 -7.15
C LEU A 9 8.72 6.71 -7.96
N ALA A 10 9.38 6.60 -9.11
CA ALA A 10 9.59 7.75 -9.99
C ALA A 10 8.25 8.37 -10.41
N ARG A 11 7.26 7.55 -10.78
CA ARG A 11 5.99 8.01 -11.30
C ARG A 11 5.17 8.80 -10.29
N VAL A 12 5.12 8.34 -9.04
CA VAL A 12 4.39 9.05 -7.97
C VAL A 12 5.05 10.37 -7.56
N SER A 13 6.23 10.72 -8.09
CA SER A 13 6.94 11.97 -7.78
C SER A 13 7.06 12.95 -8.95
N HIS A 14 6.47 12.65 -10.11
CA HIS A 14 6.55 13.48 -11.32
C HIS A 14 5.16 13.76 -11.90
N ARG A 15 4.88 15.02 -12.29
CA ARG A 15 3.62 15.45 -12.95
C ARG A 15 3.50 15.05 -14.41
N LYS A 16 4.64 15.01 -15.10
CA LYS A 16 4.71 14.58 -16.49
C LYS A 16 4.94 13.07 -16.51
N GLN A 17 4.45 12.43 -17.56
CA GLN A 17 4.81 11.05 -17.87
C GLN A 17 6.33 10.89 -17.85
N LEU A 18 6.80 9.74 -17.39
CA LEU A 18 8.22 9.47 -17.26
C LEU A 18 8.88 9.45 -18.64
N ASN A 19 10.11 9.95 -18.70
CA ASN A 19 10.99 9.83 -19.85
C ASN A 19 12.34 9.29 -19.39
N PHE A 20 13.26 9.06 -20.33
CA PHE A 20 14.59 8.52 -20.03
C PHE A 20 15.33 9.24 -18.88
N GLY A 21 15.15 10.56 -18.74
CA GLY A 21 15.81 11.35 -17.70
C GLY A 21 15.15 11.30 -16.32
N THR A 22 13.90 10.83 -16.21
CA THR A 22 13.12 10.78 -14.95
C THR A 22 12.71 9.37 -14.53
N PHE A 23 12.78 8.38 -15.43
CA PHE A 23 12.26 7.02 -15.22
C PHE A 23 12.78 6.30 -13.97
N ASN A 24 13.98 6.67 -13.49
CA ASN A 24 14.64 6.06 -12.34
C ASN A 24 14.96 7.07 -11.23
N LYS A 25 14.23 8.20 -11.17
CA LYS A 25 14.43 9.24 -10.16
C LYS A 25 13.22 9.36 -9.26
N TYR A 26 13.39 9.08 -7.98
CA TYR A 26 12.36 9.34 -6.98
C TYR A 26 12.68 10.63 -6.22
N LEU A 27 11.76 11.60 -6.30
CA LEU A 27 11.86 12.90 -5.62
C LEU A 27 10.98 12.87 -4.36
N PHE A 28 11.60 13.01 -3.20
CA PHE A 28 10.95 12.89 -1.89
C PHE A 28 11.64 13.78 -0.87
N ALA A 29 10.90 14.17 0.17
CA ALA A 29 11.41 14.87 1.34
C ALA A 29 11.99 13.86 2.35
N ASP A 30 13.13 14.19 2.96
CA ASP A 30 13.88 13.26 3.80
C ASP A 30 13.13 12.89 5.10
N GLU A 31 12.21 13.71 5.57
CA GLU A 31 11.37 13.45 6.75
C GLU A 31 10.16 12.55 6.45
N GLY A 32 9.95 12.20 5.18
CA GLY A 32 8.83 11.38 4.72
C GLY A 32 8.75 10.02 5.42
N GLY A 33 7.66 9.80 6.15
CA GLY A 33 7.40 8.56 6.89
C GLY A 33 7.97 8.49 8.31
N GLU A 34 8.75 9.49 8.74
CA GLU A 34 9.35 9.49 10.08
C GLU A 34 8.30 9.67 11.18
N GLY A 35 8.31 8.78 12.18
CA GLY A 35 7.35 8.83 13.30
C GLY A 35 5.98 8.24 12.96
N VAL A 36 5.89 7.45 11.90
CA VAL A 36 4.70 6.72 11.44
C VAL A 36 4.98 5.22 11.49
N ASP A 37 3.95 4.43 11.79
CA ASP A 37 3.96 2.99 11.54
C ASP A 37 3.04 2.55 10.40
N ALA A 38 3.48 1.52 9.70
CA ALA A 38 2.73 0.86 8.65
C ALA A 38 2.53 -0.62 8.97
N TYR A 39 1.28 -1.06 8.90
CA TYR A 39 0.89 -2.45 9.07
C TYR A 39 0.64 -3.07 7.71
N VAL A 40 1.33 -4.16 7.39
CA VAL A 40 1.10 -4.92 6.16
C VAL A 40 0.35 -6.18 6.52
N ILE A 41 -0.95 -6.19 6.20
CA ILE A 41 -1.89 -7.28 6.48
C ILE A 41 -1.89 -8.20 5.25
N ASP A 42 -1.07 -9.25 5.29
CA ASP A 42 -0.72 -10.06 4.11
C ASP A 42 -0.23 -11.47 4.50
N THR A 43 0.72 -12.04 3.76
CA THR A 43 1.40 -13.34 3.95
C THR A 43 2.54 -13.31 4.96
N GLY A 44 2.86 -12.12 5.49
CA GLY A 44 3.97 -11.87 6.41
C GLY A 44 4.98 -10.88 5.83
N THR A 45 6.16 -10.79 6.45
CA THR A 45 7.29 -10.03 5.91
C THR A 45 8.61 -10.70 6.28
N ASN A 46 9.56 -10.78 5.36
CA ASN A 46 10.95 -11.06 5.68
C ASN A 46 11.56 -9.86 6.43
N VAL A 47 11.29 -9.76 7.72
CA VAL A 47 11.71 -8.64 8.58
C VAL A 47 13.23 -8.49 8.68
N LYS A 48 13.99 -9.52 8.29
CA LYS A 48 15.46 -9.53 8.22
C LYS A 48 16.00 -9.02 6.89
N HIS A 49 15.15 -8.64 5.94
CA HIS A 49 15.59 -8.09 4.67
C HIS A 49 16.34 -6.77 4.86
N VAL A 50 17.54 -6.64 4.29
CA VAL A 50 18.46 -5.53 4.53
C VAL A 50 17.88 -4.18 4.09
N ASP A 51 16.96 -4.19 3.13
CA ASP A 51 16.28 -2.97 2.66
C ASP A 51 15.40 -2.31 3.72
N PHE A 52 15.01 -3.03 4.79
CA PHE A 52 14.25 -2.45 5.90
C PHE A 52 15.13 -1.80 6.96
N GLU A 53 16.45 -2.03 6.96
CA GLU A 53 17.40 -1.42 7.91
C GLU A 53 16.98 -1.58 9.39
N GLY A 54 16.37 -2.72 9.72
CA GLY A 54 15.87 -3.03 11.07
C GLY A 54 14.56 -2.35 11.46
N ARG A 55 13.91 -1.61 10.55
CA ARG A 55 12.61 -0.94 10.78
C ARG A 55 11.41 -1.86 10.63
N ALA A 56 11.58 -3.06 10.09
CA ALA A 56 10.53 -4.07 9.97
C ALA A 56 10.50 -4.97 11.21
N HIS A 57 9.31 -5.21 11.73
CA HIS A 57 9.05 -5.98 12.94
C HIS A 57 7.94 -7.00 12.69
N TRP A 58 8.02 -8.14 13.37
CA TRP A 58 6.93 -9.10 13.35
C TRP A 58 5.81 -8.62 14.27
N GLY A 59 4.57 -8.64 13.78
CA GLY A 59 3.38 -8.32 14.56
C GLY A 59 2.68 -9.59 15.03
N LYS A 60 1.98 -10.25 14.11
CA LYS A 60 1.13 -11.40 14.44
C LYS A 60 0.98 -12.37 13.27
N THR A 61 0.98 -13.67 13.60
CA THR A 61 0.51 -14.75 12.73
C THR A 61 -0.89 -15.17 13.16
N ILE A 62 -1.82 -15.16 12.21
CA ILE A 62 -3.21 -15.59 12.40
C ILE A 62 -3.47 -17.02 11.91
N PRO A 63 -2.98 -17.46 10.74
CA PRO A 63 -3.14 -18.86 10.30
C PRO A 63 -2.58 -19.83 11.35
N LEU A 64 -3.40 -20.78 11.79
CA LEU A 64 -3.00 -21.76 12.79
C LEU A 64 -1.96 -22.72 12.22
N GLY A 65 -0.85 -22.90 12.93
CA GLY A 65 0.21 -23.84 12.55
C GLY A 65 1.19 -23.31 11.49
N ASP A 66 1.04 -22.08 11.03
CA ASP A 66 2.03 -21.41 10.18
C ASP A 66 3.09 -20.71 11.05
N GLU A 67 4.27 -20.50 10.48
CA GLU A 67 5.41 -19.91 11.19
C GLU A 67 5.39 -18.38 11.16
N ASP A 68 6.15 -17.76 12.08
CA ASP A 68 6.40 -16.32 12.10
C ASP A 68 7.40 -15.90 10.98
N LEU A 69 7.06 -16.24 9.74
CA LEU A 69 7.80 -15.91 8.53
C LEU A 69 6.87 -15.66 7.33
N ASP A 70 7.40 -14.97 6.32
CA ASP A 70 6.77 -14.92 5.01
C ASP A 70 7.24 -16.09 4.15
N GLY A 71 6.37 -17.09 3.96
CA GLY A 71 6.63 -18.27 3.14
C GLY A 71 6.22 -18.12 1.68
N ASN A 72 5.60 -16.98 1.33
CA ASN A 72 5.09 -16.73 -0.02
C ASN A 72 5.93 -15.68 -0.77
N GLY A 73 6.21 -14.55 -0.12
CA GLY A 73 6.95 -13.41 -0.67
C GLY A 73 6.10 -12.20 -0.98
N HIS A 74 4.79 -12.38 -1.22
CA HIS A 74 3.87 -11.29 -1.57
C HIS A 74 3.84 -10.18 -0.52
N GLY A 75 3.81 -10.53 0.77
CA GLY A 75 3.75 -9.58 1.88
C GLY A 75 5.09 -8.85 2.07
N THR A 76 6.21 -9.55 1.88
CA THR A 76 7.54 -8.92 1.79
C THR A 76 7.59 -7.92 0.65
N HIS A 77 7.05 -8.25 -0.52
CA HIS A 77 7.03 -7.36 -1.68
C HIS A 77 6.23 -6.08 -1.43
N CYS A 78 5.01 -6.22 -0.87
CA CYS A 78 4.18 -5.09 -0.49
C CYS A 78 4.90 -4.22 0.56
N SER A 79 5.51 -4.86 1.56
CA SER A 79 6.26 -4.17 2.62
C SER A 79 7.44 -3.35 2.08
N GLY A 80 8.18 -3.89 1.11
CA GLY A 80 9.26 -3.17 0.44
C GLY A 80 8.78 -1.91 -0.27
N THR A 81 7.62 -1.97 -0.93
CA THR A 81 7.03 -0.81 -1.63
C THR A 81 6.50 0.24 -0.66
N VAL A 82 6.02 -0.16 0.52
CA VAL A 82 5.62 0.80 1.57
C VAL A 82 6.84 1.51 2.16
N ALA A 83 7.81 0.75 2.69
CA ALA A 83 8.81 1.29 3.62
C ALA A 83 10.27 0.84 3.35
N GLY A 84 10.55 0.15 2.26
CA GLY A 84 11.92 -0.20 1.88
C GLY A 84 12.82 1.03 1.66
N LYS A 85 14.09 0.95 2.04
CA LYS A 85 15.09 1.99 1.76
C LYS A 85 15.22 2.25 0.27
N THR A 86 15.35 1.19 -0.52
CA THR A 86 15.54 1.27 -1.97
C THR A 86 14.20 1.27 -2.70
N TYR A 87 13.27 0.42 -2.28
CA TYR A 87 12.03 0.15 -3.02
C TYR A 87 10.80 0.89 -2.48
N GLY A 88 10.91 1.52 -1.32
CA GLY A 88 9.77 2.10 -0.62
C GLY A 88 9.51 3.57 -0.89
N VAL A 89 8.23 3.95 -0.78
CA VAL A 89 7.76 5.34 -0.79
C VAL A 89 8.15 6.06 0.51
N ALA A 90 7.85 5.47 1.68
CA ALA A 90 8.09 6.08 2.99
C ALA A 90 9.31 5.47 3.69
N LYS A 91 10.50 5.94 3.33
CA LYS A 91 11.79 5.31 3.67
C LYS A 91 12.17 5.37 5.15
N LYS A 92 11.43 6.10 5.99
CA LYS A 92 11.65 6.19 7.44
C LYS A 92 10.54 5.57 8.30
N THR A 93 9.52 4.99 7.67
CA THR A 93 8.39 4.37 8.38
C THR A 93 8.81 3.06 9.06
N LYS A 94 8.26 2.81 10.26
CA LYS A 94 8.36 1.50 10.93
C LYS A 94 7.31 0.56 10.36
N LEU A 95 7.68 -0.69 10.10
CA LEU A 95 6.81 -1.64 9.43
C LEU A 95 6.49 -2.82 10.35
N TYR A 96 5.23 -3.26 10.35
CA TYR A 96 4.75 -4.38 11.14
C TYR A 96 4.05 -5.41 10.27
N ALA A 97 4.58 -6.64 10.28
CA ALA A 97 4.00 -7.76 9.54
C ALA A 97 2.78 -8.33 10.29
N VAL A 98 1.63 -8.37 9.63
CA VAL A 98 0.42 -9.02 10.13
C VAL A 98 0.02 -10.11 9.14
N LYS A 99 0.40 -11.34 9.44
CA LYS A 99 0.19 -12.51 8.59
C LYS A 99 -1.23 -13.03 8.78
N VAL A 100 -2.08 -12.81 7.78
CA VAL A 100 -3.46 -13.32 7.69
C VAL A 100 -3.65 -14.31 6.55
N LEU A 101 -2.71 -14.32 5.60
CA LEU A 101 -2.61 -15.29 4.52
C LEU A 101 -1.49 -16.29 4.85
N ASP A 102 -1.74 -17.56 4.60
CA ASP A 102 -0.77 -18.62 4.80
C ASP A 102 0.37 -18.55 3.77
N SER A 103 1.37 -19.41 3.93
CA SER A 103 2.54 -19.48 3.04
C SER A 103 2.21 -19.84 1.58
N THR A 104 0.97 -20.24 1.26
CA THR A 104 0.47 -20.44 -0.11
C THR A 104 -0.34 -19.26 -0.65
N GLY A 105 -0.54 -18.21 0.17
CA GLY A 105 -1.29 -17.01 -0.20
C GLY A 105 -2.80 -17.08 0.11
N HIS A 106 -3.26 -18.10 0.83
CA HIS A 106 -4.68 -18.27 1.14
C HIS A 106 -5.02 -17.82 2.56
N GLY A 107 -6.20 -17.25 2.76
CA GLY A 107 -6.70 -16.87 4.08
C GLY A 107 -8.20 -16.98 4.15
N THR A 108 -8.71 -17.11 5.37
CA THR A 108 -10.15 -17.08 5.63
C THR A 108 -10.60 -15.65 5.96
N ASN A 109 -11.84 -15.31 5.65
CA ASN A 109 -12.39 -13.99 6.06
C ASN A 109 -12.29 -13.77 7.58
N SER A 110 -12.50 -14.81 8.39
CA SER A 110 -12.32 -14.71 9.85
C SER A 110 -10.87 -14.44 10.25
N GLY A 111 -9.89 -15.02 9.56
CA GLY A 111 -8.47 -14.74 9.76
C GLY A 111 -8.09 -13.31 9.36
N VAL A 112 -8.59 -12.83 8.23
CA VAL A 112 -8.40 -11.44 7.78
C VAL A 112 -9.00 -10.46 8.80
N ILE A 113 -10.25 -10.69 9.24
CA ILE A 113 -10.90 -9.86 10.26
C ILE A 113 -10.11 -9.88 11.58
N ALA A 114 -9.59 -11.03 12.00
CA ALA A 114 -8.76 -11.12 13.20
C ALA A 114 -7.45 -10.31 13.08
N GLY A 115 -6.82 -10.30 11.91
CA GLY A 115 -5.66 -9.45 11.63
C GLY A 115 -6.00 -7.96 11.64
N ILE A 116 -7.12 -7.56 11.05
CA ILE A 116 -7.62 -6.19 11.09
C ILE A 116 -7.84 -5.74 12.55
N ASN A 117 -8.54 -6.56 13.35
CA ASN A 117 -8.81 -6.27 14.76
C ASN A 117 -7.53 -6.19 15.60
N TYR A 118 -6.51 -7.01 15.28
CA TYR A 118 -5.19 -6.91 15.89
C TYR A 118 -4.57 -5.54 15.63
N VAL A 119 -4.59 -5.05 14.39
CA VAL A 119 -4.05 -3.71 14.06
C VAL A 119 -4.82 -2.62 14.78
N ALA A 120 -6.16 -2.66 14.75
CA ALA A 120 -7.01 -1.69 15.43
C ALA A 120 -6.73 -1.60 16.95
N THR A 121 -6.30 -2.71 17.55
CA THR A 121 -5.94 -2.77 18.97
C THR A 121 -4.50 -2.31 19.25
N GLU A 122 -3.56 -2.60 18.34
CA GLU A 122 -2.13 -2.36 18.57
C GLU A 122 -1.68 -0.96 18.14
N ALA A 123 -2.21 -0.42 17.04
CA ALA A 123 -1.81 0.90 16.53
C ALA A 123 -1.99 2.02 17.57
N PRO A 124 -3.13 2.13 18.29
CA PRO A 124 -3.29 3.16 19.33
C PRO A 124 -2.25 3.07 20.45
N LYS A 125 -1.76 1.87 20.78
CA LYS A 125 -0.76 1.66 21.84
C LYS A 125 0.62 2.18 21.43
N ARG A 126 0.90 2.30 20.12
CA ARG A 126 2.18 2.75 19.58
C ARG A 126 2.30 4.25 19.38
N LYS A 127 1.26 5.03 19.73
CA LYS A 127 1.23 6.48 19.55
C LYS A 127 2.42 7.22 20.17
N SER A 128 3.01 6.72 21.27
CA SER A 128 4.23 7.34 21.84
C SER A 128 5.51 7.06 21.05
N GLN A 129 5.57 5.96 20.28
CA GLN A 129 6.70 5.65 19.39
C GLN A 129 6.49 6.11 17.94
N CYS A 130 5.23 6.28 17.54
CA CYS A 130 4.77 6.68 16.21
C CYS A 130 3.75 7.82 16.34
N PRO A 131 4.16 9.02 16.79
CA PRO A 131 3.24 10.11 17.13
C PRO A 131 2.55 10.75 15.94
N LYS A 132 3.01 10.47 14.70
CA LYS A 132 2.45 11.07 13.50
C LYS A 132 1.32 10.24 12.86
N GLY A 133 1.01 9.08 13.42
CA GLY A 133 -0.12 8.24 13.02
C GLY A 133 0.28 6.88 12.47
N SER A 134 -0.72 6.18 11.95
CA SER A 134 -0.62 4.79 11.51
C SER A 134 -1.30 4.58 10.16
N VAL A 135 -0.72 3.72 9.33
CA VAL A 135 -1.31 3.26 8.07
C VAL A 135 -1.39 1.74 8.02
N ALA A 136 -2.32 1.21 7.24
CA ALA A 136 -2.44 -0.20 6.93
C ALA A 136 -2.54 -0.42 5.42
N ASN A 137 -1.93 -1.51 4.96
CA ASN A 137 -1.98 -2.00 3.59
C ASN A 137 -2.66 -3.36 3.57
N MET A 138 -3.75 -3.48 2.81
CA MET A 138 -4.40 -4.75 2.50
C MET A 138 -4.33 -5.02 1.01
N SER A 139 -3.25 -5.67 0.58
CA SER A 139 -3.04 -6.14 -0.79
C SER A 139 -3.69 -7.52 -0.99
N LEU A 140 -4.96 -7.61 -0.63
CA LEU A 140 -5.75 -8.84 -0.68
C LEU A 140 -7.20 -8.48 -0.96
N GLY A 141 -7.94 -9.46 -1.43
CA GLY A 141 -9.36 -9.29 -1.71
C GLY A 141 -10.02 -10.63 -1.98
N GLY A 142 -11.34 -10.58 -2.05
CA GLY A 142 -12.17 -11.69 -2.46
C GLY A 142 -13.60 -11.25 -2.66
N VAL A 143 -14.50 -12.21 -2.82
CA VAL A 143 -15.94 -11.97 -2.94
C VAL A 143 -16.45 -11.07 -1.81
N THR A 144 -17.43 -10.22 -2.13
CA THR A 144 -18.03 -9.30 -1.14
C THR A 144 -18.36 -9.95 0.20
N SER A 145 -18.01 -9.26 1.28
CA SER A 145 -18.30 -9.64 2.65
C SER A 145 -18.53 -8.40 3.49
N SER A 146 -19.77 -8.23 3.97
CA SER A 146 -20.11 -7.14 4.89
C SER A 146 -19.30 -7.21 6.18
N ALA A 147 -18.96 -8.40 6.67
CA ALA A 147 -18.12 -8.57 7.85
C ALA A 147 -16.69 -8.04 7.65
N VAL A 148 -16.08 -8.28 6.48
CA VAL A 148 -14.76 -7.74 6.14
C VAL A 148 -14.82 -6.23 5.96
N ASN A 149 -15.83 -5.71 5.26
CA ASN A 149 -16.02 -4.26 5.08
C ASN A 149 -16.24 -3.54 6.41
N ASN A 150 -17.03 -4.11 7.32
CA ASN A 150 -17.26 -3.53 8.65
C ASN A 150 -15.98 -3.54 9.51
N ALA A 151 -15.17 -4.59 9.43
CA ALA A 151 -13.88 -4.64 10.11
C ALA A 151 -12.91 -3.58 9.56
N ALA A 152 -12.87 -3.40 8.23
CA ALA A 152 -12.07 -2.38 7.58
C ALA A 152 -12.48 -0.96 8.02
N ALA A 153 -13.80 -0.69 8.10
CA ALA A 153 -14.32 0.57 8.63
C ALA A 153 -13.91 0.78 10.10
N ALA A 154 -14.05 -0.24 10.96
CA ALA A 154 -13.66 -0.16 12.36
C ALA A 154 -12.14 0.10 12.56
N LEU A 155 -11.30 -0.36 11.63
CA LEU A 155 -9.87 -0.03 11.64
C LEU A 155 -9.61 1.45 11.39
N ILE A 156 -10.39 2.06 10.49
CA ILE A 156 -10.32 3.50 10.21
C ILE A 156 -10.81 4.30 11.41
N ASP A 157 -11.94 3.90 12.02
CA ASP A 157 -12.47 4.50 13.24
C ASP A 157 -11.46 4.42 14.42
N ALA A 158 -10.59 3.40 14.42
CA ALA A 158 -9.49 3.26 15.38
C ALA A 158 -8.29 4.19 15.10
N GLY A 159 -8.38 5.03 14.08
CA GLY A 159 -7.37 6.01 13.72
C GLY A 159 -6.25 5.47 12.81
N VAL A 160 -6.53 4.45 11.99
CA VAL A 160 -5.57 3.90 11.03
C VAL A 160 -6.04 4.12 9.61
N PHE A 161 -5.24 4.80 8.80
CA PHE A 161 -5.54 4.95 7.37
C PHE A 161 -5.40 3.60 6.68
N LEU A 162 -6.39 3.19 5.88
CA LEU A 162 -6.39 1.89 5.24
C LEU A 162 -6.41 2.02 3.71
N ALA A 163 -5.34 1.57 3.06
CA ALA A 163 -5.30 1.37 1.61
C ALA A 163 -5.61 -0.09 1.27
N VAL A 164 -6.49 -0.31 0.29
CA VAL A 164 -6.92 -1.64 -0.14
C VAL A 164 -6.82 -1.82 -1.65
N ALA A 165 -6.49 -3.03 -2.09
CA ALA A 165 -6.46 -3.38 -3.50
C ALA A 165 -7.87 -3.41 -4.11
N ALA A 166 -8.04 -2.82 -5.30
CA ALA A 166 -9.33 -2.87 -6.01
C ALA A 166 -9.70 -4.29 -6.51
N GLY A 167 -8.70 -5.17 -6.73
CA GLY A 167 -8.85 -6.49 -7.33
C GLY A 167 -8.31 -6.55 -8.78
N ASN A 168 -8.17 -7.75 -9.31
CA ASN A 168 -7.42 -8.04 -10.55
C ASN A 168 -8.25 -8.80 -11.60
N GLU A 169 -9.56 -8.61 -11.61
CA GLU A 169 -10.52 -9.39 -12.41
C GLU A 169 -11.10 -8.58 -13.59
N SER A 170 -10.60 -7.36 -13.83
CA SER A 170 -11.11 -6.43 -14.85
C SER A 170 -12.62 -6.17 -14.71
N GLU A 171 -13.10 -6.03 -13.48
CA GLU A 171 -14.52 -5.82 -13.18
C GLU A 171 -14.77 -4.65 -12.21
N ASP A 172 -16.04 -4.41 -11.88
CA ASP A 172 -16.44 -3.37 -10.92
C ASP A 172 -16.04 -3.76 -9.49
N ALA A 173 -15.12 -3.01 -8.90
CA ALA A 173 -14.54 -3.24 -7.57
C ALA A 173 -15.59 -3.24 -6.44
N LYS A 174 -16.81 -2.73 -6.68
CA LYS A 174 -17.92 -2.82 -5.71
C LYS A 174 -18.30 -4.28 -5.38
N ASN A 175 -17.93 -5.24 -6.23
CA ASN A 175 -18.20 -6.66 -6.05
C ASN A 175 -17.12 -7.39 -5.23
N SER A 176 -16.10 -6.66 -4.75
CA SER A 176 -14.98 -7.19 -3.96
C SER A 176 -14.91 -6.58 -2.57
N SER A 177 -14.39 -7.33 -1.60
CA SER A 177 -14.10 -6.86 -0.25
C SER A 177 -12.62 -7.09 0.09
N PRO A 178 -11.95 -6.14 0.77
CA PRO A 178 -12.49 -4.89 1.35
C PRO A 178 -12.66 -3.70 0.38
N ALA A 179 -12.42 -3.87 -0.94
CA ALA A 179 -12.48 -2.78 -1.93
C ALA A 179 -13.80 -1.97 -1.95
N SER A 180 -14.93 -2.61 -1.64
CA SER A 180 -16.25 -1.98 -1.52
C SER A 180 -16.56 -1.43 -0.12
N GLY A 181 -15.62 -1.52 0.81
CA GLY A 181 -15.78 -1.06 2.18
C GLY A 181 -15.94 0.47 2.24
N PRO A 182 -16.77 1.00 3.16
CA PRO A 182 -16.87 2.44 3.32
C PRO A 182 -15.57 3.01 3.88
N SER A 183 -15.22 4.23 3.46
CA SER A 183 -14.08 5.03 3.97
C SER A 183 -12.69 4.46 3.73
N VAL A 184 -12.56 3.24 3.19
CA VAL A 184 -11.27 2.69 2.75
C VAL A 184 -10.75 3.46 1.55
N CYS A 185 -9.43 3.46 1.33
CA CYS A 185 -8.83 4.05 0.15
C CYS A 185 -8.55 2.95 -0.88
N THR A 186 -9.46 2.77 -1.83
CA THR A 186 -9.40 1.70 -2.82
C THR A 186 -8.53 2.07 -4.01
N VAL A 187 -7.57 1.18 -4.34
CA VAL A 187 -6.46 1.48 -5.23
C VAL A 187 -6.50 0.61 -6.49
N GLY A 188 -6.67 1.26 -7.64
CA GLY A 188 -6.50 0.65 -8.97
C GLY A 188 -5.05 0.67 -9.46
N ALA A 189 -4.73 -0.18 -10.43
CA ALA A 189 -3.38 -0.36 -10.97
C ALA A 189 -3.18 0.32 -12.32
N THR A 190 -1.97 0.86 -12.51
CA THR A 190 -1.53 1.50 -13.75
C THR A 190 -0.21 0.92 -14.23
N GLU A 191 0.04 1.09 -15.52
CA GLU A 191 1.29 0.72 -16.17
C GLU A 191 2.22 1.93 -16.33
N SER A 192 3.47 1.64 -16.74
CA SER A 192 4.51 2.67 -16.85
C SER A 192 4.29 3.69 -17.99
N ASP A 193 3.40 3.37 -18.92
CA ASP A 193 3.00 4.22 -20.04
C ASP A 193 1.75 5.06 -19.76
N ASP A 194 1.32 5.14 -18.49
CA ASP A 194 0.12 5.83 -18.03
C ASP A 194 -1.19 5.24 -18.60
N THR A 195 -1.24 3.94 -18.86
CA THR A 195 -2.51 3.21 -19.08
C THR A 195 -3.04 2.61 -17.78
N LEU A 196 -4.37 2.44 -17.70
CA LEU A 196 -4.96 1.56 -16.68
C LEU A 196 -4.53 0.13 -16.99
N ALA A 197 -3.99 -0.58 -16.01
CA ALA A 197 -3.55 -1.95 -16.20
C ALA A 197 -4.74 -2.84 -16.57
N GLU A 198 -4.59 -3.72 -17.57
CA GLU A 198 -5.69 -4.51 -18.13
C GLU A 198 -6.46 -5.31 -17.07
N TYR A 199 -5.75 -5.86 -16.09
CA TYR A 199 -6.32 -6.64 -14.99
C TYR A 199 -7.01 -5.79 -13.91
N SER A 200 -6.76 -4.48 -13.82
CA SER A 200 -7.25 -3.67 -12.71
C SER A 200 -8.77 -3.63 -12.66
N ASN A 201 -9.34 -3.95 -11.50
CA ASN A 201 -10.73 -3.59 -11.24
C ASN A 201 -10.89 -2.06 -11.25
N PHE A 202 -12.12 -1.63 -11.52
CA PHE A 202 -12.49 -0.24 -11.78
C PHE A 202 -13.84 0.09 -11.12
N GLY A 203 -14.40 1.26 -11.40
CA GLY A 203 -15.72 1.67 -10.95
C GLY A 203 -15.69 2.76 -9.87
N SER A 204 -16.88 3.11 -9.38
CA SER A 204 -17.10 4.28 -8.54
C SER A 204 -16.53 4.18 -7.13
N VAL A 205 -16.14 2.98 -6.69
CA VAL A 205 -15.53 2.76 -5.38
C VAL A 205 -14.01 2.90 -5.41
N VAL A 206 -13.40 3.07 -6.59
CA VAL A 206 -11.95 3.33 -6.70
C VAL A 206 -11.68 4.81 -6.42
N ASP A 207 -10.80 5.09 -5.46
CA ASP A 207 -10.47 6.46 -5.03
C ASP A 207 -9.23 7.01 -5.73
N ILE A 208 -8.31 6.13 -6.10
CA ILE A 208 -7.00 6.51 -6.63
C ILE A 208 -6.41 5.39 -7.49
N LEU A 209 -5.61 5.78 -8.48
CA LEU A 209 -4.80 4.89 -9.30
C LEU A 209 -3.32 5.04 -8.91
N ALA A 210 -2.59 3.93 -8.90
CA ALA A 210 -1.15 3.92 -8.60
C ALA A 210 -0.39 2.90 -9.44
N PRO A 211 0.95 2.98 -9.51
CA PRO A 211 1.78 2.01 -10.25
C PRO A 211 1.58 0.58 -9.77
N GLY A 212 1.12 -0.32 -10.66
CA GLY A 212 0.78 -1.70 -10.31
C GLY A 212 1.43 -2.76 -11.19
N THR A 213 1.84 -2.44 -12.43
CA THR A 213 2.49 -3.39 -13.34
C THR A 213 4.01 -3.33 -13.25
N ASP A 214 4.68 -4.48 -13.24
CA ASP A 214 6.14 -4.62 -13.23
C ASP A 214 6.80 -3.79 -12.12
N ILE A 215 6.28 -3.94 -10.90
CA ILE A 215 6.78 -3.25 -9.72
C ILE A 215 7.90 -4.09 -9.10
N LEU A 216 9.10 -3.52 -9.05
CA LEU A 216 10.27 -4.11 -8.41
C LEU A 216 10.29 -3.79 -6.91
N SER A 217 10.34 -4.82 -6.06
CA SER A 217 10.45 -4.66 -4.60
C SER A 217 11.22 -5.82 -3.93
N THR A 218 11.28 -5.81 -2.61
CA THR A 218 11.91 -6.85 -1.77
C THR A 218 11.21 -8.20 -1.90
N TRP A 219 11.94 -9.29 -1.67
CA TRP A 219 11.42 -10.65 -1.77
C TRP A 219 12.00 -11.58 -0.68
N ILE A 220 11.52 -12.82 -0.66
CA ILE A 220 11.99 -13.89 0.23
C ILE A 220 13.12 -14.71 -0.41
N GLY A 221 13.69 -15.65 0.35
CA GLY A 221 14.77 -16.55 -0.09
C GLY A 221 16.18 -16.07 0.27
N SER A 222 16.38 -14.76 0.49
CA SER A 222 17.58 -14.22 1.15
C SER A 222 17.28 -12.86 1.80
N SER A 223 18.23 -12.32 2.55
CA SER A 223 18.10 -10.97 3.13
C SER A 223 18.22 -9.84 2.11
N SER A 224 18.49 -10.12 0.83
CA SER A 224 18.63 -9.11 -0.22
C SER A 224 17.89 -9.49 -1.52
N ALA A 225 16.99 -10.48 -1.43
CA ALA A 225 16.22 -10.94 -2.58
C ALA A 225 15.24 -9.86 -3.04
N LYS A 226 15.01 -9.80 -4.34
CA LYS A 226 14.07 -8.85 -4.95
C LYS A 226 13.32 -9.55 -6.06
N ASN A 227 12.11 -9.09 -6.34
CA ASN A 227 11.28 -9.63 -7.40
C ASN A 227 10.50 -8.51 -8.08
N THR A 228 10.04 -8.77 -9.31
CA THR A 228 9.20 -7.87 -10.08
C THR A 228 7.89 -8.57 -10.37
N ILE A 229 6.79 -8.04 -9.85
CA ILE A 229 5.45 -8.61 -10.03
C ILE A 229 4.41 -7.52 -10.28
N SER A 230 3.21 -7.94 -10.68
CA SER A 230 2.12 -7.07 -11.12
C SER A 230 0.85 -7.34 -10.34
N GLY A 231 0.05 -6.29 -10.11
CA GLY A 231 -1.27 -6.38 -9.48
C GLY A 231 -1.69 -5.08 -8.80
N THR A 232 -2.99 -4.95 -8.53
CA THR A 232 -3.50 -3.92 -7.58
C THR A 232 -2.87 -4.09 -6.19
N SER A 233 -2.45 -5.31 -5.85
CA SER A 233 -1.60 -5.60 -4.70
C SER A 233 -0.28 -4.83 -4.68
N MET A 234 0.29 -4.46 -5.84
CA MET A 234 1.52 -3.67 -5.94
C MET A 234 1.22 -2.17 -6.03
N ALA A 235 0.04 -1.78 -6.51
CA ALA A 235 -0.44 -0.41 -6.49
C ALA A 235 -0.78 0.08 -5.07
N THR A 236 -1.49 -0.75 -4.30
CA THR A 236 -1.92 -0.45 -2.91
C THR A 236 -0.77 0.01 -1.99
N PRO A 237 0.40 -0.66 -1.94
CA PRO A 237 1.48 -0.24 -1.06
C PRO A 237 2.15 1.06 -1.47
N HIS A 238 2.02 1.52 -2.72
CA HIS A 238 2.40 2.89 -3.07
C HIS A 238 1.51 3.91 -2.35
N ILE A 239 0.22 3.63 -2.17
CA ILE A 239 -0.74 4.50 -1.49
C ILE A 239 -0.60 4.41 0.02
N ALA A 240 -0.43 3.22 0.59
CA ALA A 240 -0.11 3.07 2.01
C ALA A 240 1.20 3.81 2.37
N GLY A 241 2.24 3.63 1.54
CA GLY A 241 3.49 4.37 1.67
C GLY A 241 3.31 5.88 1.49
N LEU A 242 2.50 6.33 0.53
CA LEU A 242 2.21 7.76 0.36
C LEU A 242 1.45 8.33 1.56
N GLY A 243 0.50 7.59 2.13
CA GLY A 243 -0.18 7.95 3.37
C GLY A 243 0.83 8.14 4.51
N ALA A 244 1.72 7.17 4.71
CA ALA A 244 2.77 7.28 5.73
C ALA A 244 3.73 8.44 5.47
N TYR A 245 4.10 8.68 4.21
CA TYR A 245 4.92 9.80 3.79
C TYR A 245 4.28 11.14 4.19
N LEU A 246 2.99 11.33 3.90
CA LEU A 246 2.26 12.57 4.17
C LEU A 246 1.98 12.81 5.66
N LEU A 247 1.66 11.75 6.42
CA LEU A 247 1.60 11.79 7.88
C LEU A 247 2.97 12.19 8.46
N GLY A 248 4.05 11.62 7.94
CA GLY A 248 5.43 11.95 8.28
C GLY A 248 5.75 13.44 8.09
N LEU A 249 5.21 14.05 7.04
CA LEU A 249 5.34 15.49 6.76
C LEU A 249 4.35 16.38 7.53
N GLY A 250 3.46 15.81 8.33
CA GLY A 250 2.44 16.55 9.08
C GLY A 250 1.42 17.26 8.20
N LYS A 251 1.16 16.76 6.98
CA LYS A 251 0.20 17.37 6.04
C LYS A 251 -1.24 17.18 6.47
N THR A 252 -1.51 16.07 7.16
CA THR A 252 -2.73 15.80 7.92
C THR A 252 -2.37 14.86 9.07
N GLN A 253 -3.18 14.85 10.12
CA GLN A 253 -3.12 13.83 11.20
C GLN A 253 -4.42 13.04 11.28
N ASP A 254 -5.40 13.37 10.44
CA ASP A 254 -6.69 12.70 10.37
C ASP A 254 -6.63 11.60 9.30
N PRO A 255 -6.71 10.31 9.70
CA PRO A 255 -6.69 9.17 8.78
C PRO A 255 -7.89 9.13 7.84
N GLU A 256 -9.07 9.58 8.26
CA GLU A 256 -10.27 9.64 7.40
C GLU A 256 -10.07 10.66 6.28
N ALA A 257 -9.48 11.82 6.61
CA ALA A 257 -9.17 12.85 5.63
C ALA A 257 -7.99 12.49 4.70
N LEU A 258 -7.18 11.48 5.04
CA LEU A 258 -5.94 11.19 4.32
C LEU A 258 -6.17 10.66 2.90
N CYS A 259 -7.18 9.80 2.67
CA CYS A 259 -7.49 9.36 1.30
C CYS A 259 -7.96 10.53 0.43
N ALA A 260 -8.85 11.38 0.98
CA ALA A 260 -9.32 12.58 0.30
C ALA A 260 -8.17 13.55 -0.01
N TYR A 261 -7.22 13.72 0.93
CA TYR A 261 -6.03 14.53 0.71
C TYR A 261 -5.16 13.97 -0.42
N ILE A 262 -4.85 12.66 -0.41
CA ILE A 262 -4.11 11.98 -1.49
C ILE A 262 -4.81 12.19 -2.84
N ALA A 263 -6.14 12.01 -2.88
CA ALA A 263 -6.94 12.19 -4.08
C ALA A 263 -7.05 13.67 -4.53
N SER A 264 -6.80 14.63 -3.64
CA SER A 264 -6.77 16.07 -3.97
C SER A 264 -5.43 16.51 -4.56
N THR A 265 -4.34 15.86 -4.17
CA THR A 265 -2.99 16.14 -4.71
C THR A 265 -2.68 15.32 -5.95
N ALA A 266 -3.49 14.31 -6.25
CA ALA A 266 -3.38 13.43 -7.41
C ALA A 266 -3.39 14.19 -8.75
N GLN A 267 -2.88 13.53 -9.79
CA GLN A 267 -2.88 14.03 -11.15
C GLN A 267 -4.13 13.58 -11.87
N SER A 268 -4.99 14.54 -12.20
CA SER A 268 -6.25 14.28 -12.90
C SER A 268 -6.05 14.09 -14.41
N GLY A 269 -6.74 13.10 -14.97
CA GLY A 269 -6.85 12.92 -16.44
C GLY A 269 -5.56 12.51 -17.13
N LYS A 270 -4.64 11.86 -16.40
CA LYS A 270 -3.36 11.39 -16.96
C LYS A 270 -3.42 9.96 -17.49
N ILE A 271 -4.33 9.15 -16.96
CA ILE A 271 -4.39 7.73 -17.29
C ILE A 271 -5.31 7.50 -18.50
N SER A 272 -4.83 6.81 -19.51
CA SER A 272 -5.66 6.36 -20.63
C SER A 272 -6.40 5.06 -20.31
N SER A 273 -7.47 4.78 -21.05
CA SER A 273 -8.28 3.55 -20.91
C SER A 273 -8.99 3.38 -19.57
N VAL A 274 -9.21 4.45 -18.81
CA VAL A 274 -10.00 4.43 -17.58
C VAL A 274 -11.50 4.29 -17.91
N PRO A 275 -12.20 3.23 -17.46
CA PRO A 275 -13.63 3.09 -17.71
C PRO A 275 -14.46 4.21 -17.08
N SER A 276 -15.54 4.59 -17.77
CA SER A 276 -16.50 5.59 -17.27
C SER A 276 -17.02 5.22 -15.87
N GLY A 277 -17.17 6.21 -15.00
CA GLY A 277 -17.55 6.01 -13.60
C GLY A 277 -16.38 5.70 -12.66
N THR A 278 -15.17 5.51 -13.18
CA THR A 278 -13.94 5.37 -12.39
C THR A 278 -13.21 6.70 -12.32
N VAL A 279 -12.60 7.01 -11.17
CA VAL A 279 -11.77 8.22 -11.06
C VAL A 279 -10.51 8.10 -11.91
N ASN A 280 -10.17 9.17 -12.63
CA ASN A 280 -8.89 9.28 -13.34
C ASN A 280 -7.94 10.16 -12.52
N LYS A 281 -7.49 9.62 -11.39
CA LYS A 281 -6.61 10.29 -10.43
C LYS A 281 -5.39 9.42 -10.17
N LEU A 282 -4.24 9.83 -10.68
CA LEU A 282 -2.99 9.12 -10.43
C LEU A 282 -2.25 9.69 -9.22
N ALA A 283 -1.80 8.80 -8.32
CA ALA A 283 -1.07 9.14 -7.12
C ALA A 283 0.11 10.09 -7.36
N PHE A 284 0.24 11.11 -6.51
CA PHE A 284 1.33 12.07 -6.57
C PHE A 284 1.69 12.55 -5.16
N ASN A 285 2.98 12.52 -4.85
CA ASN A 285 3.50 12.82 -3.51
C ASN A 285 3.66 14.32 -3.20
N GLY A 286 3.25 15.20 -4.11
CA GLY A 286 3.36 16.64 -3.91
C GLY A 286 4.80 17.17 -3.98
N ASN A 287 5.71 16.43 -4.63
CA ASN A 287 7.15 16.71 -4.83
C ASN A 287 7.59 18.12 -4.39
N PRO A 288 8.45 18.24 -3.35
CA PRO A 288 8.83 19.51 -2.75
C PRO A 288 9.68 20.43 -3.65
N SER A 289 10.11 19.94 -4.82
CA SER A 289 10.85 20.71 -5.83
C SER A 289 10.00 21.18 -7.02
N ALA A 290 8.68 20.97 -6.98
CA ALA A 290 7.74 21.36 -8.03
C ALA A 290 7.12 22.74 -7.79
#